data_AF-A0A522RIQ6-F1
#
_entry.id   AF-A0A522RIQ6-F1
#
_cell.length_a   1.000
_cell.length_b   1.000
_cell.length_c   1.000
_cell.angle_alpha   90.00
_cell.angle_beta   90.00
_cell.angle_gamma   90.00
#
_symmetry.space_group_name_H-M   'P 1'
#
loop_
_entity.id
_entity.type
_entity.pdbx_description
1 polymer ?
#
loop_
_entity_poly.entity_id
_entity_poly.type
_entity_poly.pdbx_seq_one_letter_code
_entity_poly.pdbx_strand_id
1 'polypeptide(L)'
;MSAEEIARHDAVKAEYDKLDAEYAEMEEADEEIENRLDELGAELDAFSDRPYVYEPAQKAIAGVFVTLGVNGQLQVEAGFVRPEDEPQAETDSDGEADGADPDTSNQDDDGADAVVVNGRSLSQTPEAEEPEDEGIKPLPDRLVFDLTAQKTLALRNALASDVDIAFVAVLHALVLQVFYRFAKDSCLEITLVSNSFGQVQGLAETQWAKEIAERHEAWDRELPDSDKLWDFLLGLDEASRKALFAHCASLSLNAVVEPWNRRPGALAHADVLAGTLGFDLVEAGWSPTVDNYLGRVTKARIVQAVREGRGEDSAQLIDHMKKDLMAREAARLLEGSNWLPEPLRLDAAEAVPALDEPATDDVTDETASEGDAAELPAYLADGDVGASSDEAATTVVGEDSDHLQAAE
;
A
#
# COMPACT_ATOMS: atom_id res chain seq x y z
N MET A 1 -31.62 38.18 4.42
CA MET A 1 -32.07 39.33 3.61
C MET A 1 -32.87 40.27 4.50
N SER A 2 -32.74 41.58 4.32
CA SER A 2 -33.62 42.54 4.98
C SER A 2 -35.04 42.48 4.40
N ALA A 3 -36.03 43.05 5.10
CA ALA A 3 -37.41 43.11 4.60
C ALA A 3 -37.54 43.91 3.28
N GLU A 4 -36.69 44.92 3.08
CA GLU A 4 -36.61 45.69 1.84
C GLU A 4 -36.02 44.88 0.69
N GLU A 5 -35.05 44.01 0.98
CA GLU A 5 -34.44 43.12 -0.01
C GLU A 5 -35.38 41.99 -0.42
N ILE A 6 -36.16 41.44 0.51
CA ILE A 6 -37.18 40.41 0.19
C ILE A 6 -38.24 41.02 -0.74
N ALA A 7 -38.73 42.22 -0.42
CA ALA A 7 -39.67 42.93 -1.28
C ALA A 7 -39.10 43.22 -2.68
N ARG A 8 -37.79 43.51 -2.78
CA ARG A 8 -37.10 43.69 -4.06
C ARG A 8 -36.96 42.38 -4.84
N HIS A 9 -36.53 41.31 -4.20
CA HIS A 9 -36.42 39.99 -4.81
C HIS A 9 -37.77 39.52 -5.36
N ASP A 10 -38.84 39.65 -4.57
CA ASP A 10 -40.17 39.23 -4.98
C ASP A 10 -40.71 40.06 -6.16
N ALA A 11 -40.36 41.36 -6.21
CA ALA A 11 -40.68 42.22 -7.34
C ALA A 11 -39.93 41.83 -8.62
N VAL A 12 -38.62 41.58 -8.53
CA VAL A 12 -37.76 41.15 -9.65
C VAL A 12 -38.21 39.78 -10.16
N LYS A 13 -38.54 38.86 -9.26
CA LYS A 13 -39.07 37.53 -9.60
C LYS A 13 -40.41 37.62 -10.32
N ALA A 14 -41.33 38.45 -9.82
CA ALA A 14 -42.62 38.65 -10.47
C ALA A 14 -42.48 39.30 -11.86
N GLU A 15 -41.49 40.17 -12.07
CA GLU A 15 -41.16 40.73 -13.38
C GLU A 15 -40.59 39.66 -14.32
N TYR A 16 -39.64 38.85 -13.84
CA TYR A 16 -39.06 37.74 -14.59
C TYR A 16 -40.12 36.72 -15.03
N ASP A 17 -40.91 36.20 -14.08
CA ASP A 17 -41.94 35.17 -14.35
C ASP A 17 -42.99 35.68 -15.36
N LYS A 18 -43.32 36.97 -15.30
CA LYS A 18 -44.24 37.59 -16.25
C LYS A 18 -43.63 37.68 -17.65
N LEU A 19 -42.39 38.14 -17.73
CA LEU A 19 -41.69 38.34 -19.00
C LEU A 19 -41.36 36.99 -19.68
N ASP A 20 -41.06 35.97 -18.91
CA ASP A 20 -40.84 34.59 -19.38
C ASP A 20 -42.12 33.99 -19.96
N ALA A 21 -43.25 34.19 -19.29
CA ALA A 21 -44.55 33.76 -19.79
C ALA A 21 -44.95 34.49 -21.09
N GLU A 22 -44.69 35.80 -21.18
CA GLU A 22 -44.93 36.57 -22.41
C GLU A 22 -44.02 36.08 -23.55
N TYR A 23 -42.74 35.82 -23.28
CA TYR A 23 -41.77 35.28 -24.24
C TYR A 23 -42.14 33.87 -24.74
N ALA A 24 -42.64 33.00 -23.85
CA ALA A 24 -43.09 31.65 -24.22
C ALA A 24 -44.31 31.63 -25.16
N GLU A 25 -45.12 32.69 -25.18
CA GLU A 25 -46.27 32.85 -26.09
C GLU A 25 -45.89 33.49 -27.43
N MET A 26 -44.67 33.99 -27.59
CA MET A 26 -44.19 34.60 -28.83
C MET A 26 -43.69 33.56 -29.84
N GLU A 27 -44.05 33.77 -31.11
CA GLU A 27 -43.69 32.85 -32.22
C GLU A 27 -42.33 33.21 -32.84
N GLU A 28 -41.84 34.43 -32.59
CA GLU A 28 -40.54 34.95 -33.04
C GLU A 28 -39.72 35.39 -31.82
N ALA A 29 -38.41 35.11 -31.86
CA ALA A 29 -37.48 35.50 -30.80
C ALA A 29 -37.29 37.03 -30.77
N ASP A 30 -37.43 37.62 -29.60
CA ASP A 30 -37.17 39.04 -29.33
C ASP A 30 -35.91 39.18 -28.46
N GLU A 31 -34.83 39.66 -29.08
CA GLU A 31 -33.53 39.86 -28.42
C GLU A 31 -33.62 40.85 -27.23
N GLU A 32 -34.55 41.82 -27.25
CA GLU A 32 -34.70 42.78 -26.14
C GLU A 32 -35.29 42.10 -24.90
N ILE A 33 -36.20 41.15 -25.11
CA ILE A 33 -36.84 40.38 -24.04
C ILE A 33 -35.89 39.33 -23.48
N GLU A 34 -35.13 38.64 -24.33
CA GLU A 34 -34.06 37.72 -23.91
C GLU A 34 -33.02 38.42 -23.04
N ASN A 35 -32.50 39.56 -23.50
CA ASN A 35 -31.54 40.35 -22.73
C ASN A 35 -32.12 40.79 -21.38
N ARG A 36 -33.41 41.12 -21.33
CA ARG A 36 -34.07 41.55 -20.10
C ARG A 36 -34.29 40.37 -19.13
N LEU A 37 -34.61 39.17 -19.64
CA LEU A 37 -34.67 37.95 -18.83
C LEU A 37 -33.29 37.61 -18.25
N ASP A 38 -32.22 37.72 -19.04
CA ASP A 38 -30.86 37.49 -18.57
C ASP A 38 -30.44 38.48 -17.48
N GLU A 39 -30.77 39.77 -17.63
CA GLU A 39 -30.51 40.80 -16.61
C GLU A 39 -31.26 40.51 -15.29
N LEU A 40 -32.54 40.17 -15.38
CA LEU A 40 -33.38 39.86 -14.22
C LEU A 40 -32.94 38.55 -13.54
N GLY A 41 -32.55 37.54 -14.33
CA GLY A 41 -31.98 36.28 -13.85
C GLY A 41 -30.68 36.51 -13.09
N ALA A 42 -29.76 37.29 -13.66
CA ALA A 42 -28.51 37.65 -12.98
C ALA A 42 -28.74 38.44 -11.69
N GLU A 43 -29.76 39.31 -11.63
CA GLU A 43 -30.13 40.00 -10.40
C GLU A 43 -30.70 39.04 -9.34
N LEU A 44 -31.51 38.06 -9.74
CA LEU A 44 -32.03 37.00 -8.85
C LEU A 44 -30.91 36.10 -8.32
N ASP A 45 -29.97 35.71 -9.16
CA ASP A 45 -28.80 34.90 -8.78
C ASP A 45 -27.92 35.66 -7.76
N ALA A 46 -27.76 36.97 -7.92
CA ALA A 46 -27.02 37.80 -6.97
C ALA A 46 -27.66 37.89 -5.56
N PHE A 47 -28.95 37.55 -5.41
CA PHE A 47 -29.56 37.37 -4.09
C PHE A 47 -29.26 36.01 -3.47
N SER A 48 -29.10 34.97 -4.30
CA SER A 48 -28.88 33.58 -3.89
C SER A 48 -27.40 33.24 -3.66
N ASP A 49 -26.49 33.81 -4.45
CA ASP A 49 -25.04 33.59 -4.42
C ASP A 49 -24.31 34.33 -3.29
N ARG A 50 -25.05 34.89 -2.33
CA ARG A 50 -24.47 35.64 -1.22
C ARG A 50 -23.84 34.68 -0.20
N PRO A 51 -22.68 35.03 0.38
CA PRO A 51 -22.10 34.24 1.46
C PRO A 51 -23.09 34.10 2.62
N TYR A 52 -23.33 32.86 3.06
CA TYR A 52 -24.17 32.59 4.22
C TYR A 52 -23.67 33.36 5.45
N VAL A 53 -24.51 34.27 5.95
CA VAL A 53 -24.23 34.99 7.20
C VAL A 53 -24.83 34.19 8.33
N TYR A 54 -23.99 33.42 9.02
CA TYR A 54 -24.40 32.67 10.21
C TYR A 54 -24.59 33.61 11.42
N GLU A 55 -25.70 33.41 12.13
CA GLU A 55 -25.97 34.10 13.40
C GLU A 55 -24.90 33.75 14.45
N PRO A 56 -24.60 34.63 15.42
CA PRO A 56 -23.58 34.36 16.44
C PRO A 56 -23.80 33.06 17.21
N ALA A 57 -25.06 32.69 17.45
CA ALA A 57 -25.42 31.42 18.09
C ALA A 57 -25.11 30.21 17.19
N GLN A 58 -25.33 30.32 15.87
CA GLN A 58 -24.99 29.27 14.90
C GLN A 58 -23.48 29.11 14.75
N LYS A 59 -22.73 30.21 14.75
CA LYS A 59 -21.26 30.18 14.70
C LYS A 59 -20.63 29.51 15.93
N ALA A 60 -21.34 29.47 17.06
CA ALA A 60 -20.85 28.84 18.28
C ALA A 60 -20.91 27.29 18.24
N ILE A 61 -21.79 26.74 17.40
CA ILE A 61 -22.06 25.29 17.32
C ILE A 61 -21.73 24.69 15.95
N ALA A 62 -21.66 25.52 14.90
CA ALA A 62 -21.38 25.08 13.54
C ALA A 62 -19.88 25.04 13.25
N GLY A 63 -19.41 23.87 12.83
CA GLY A 63 -18.08 23.66 12.27
C GLY A 63 -18.00 23.89 10.76
N VAL A 64 -16.81 23.62 10.23
CA VAL A 64 -16.47 23.77 8.82
C VAL A 64 -15.76 22.50 8.35
N PHE A 65 -16.19 21.95 7.21
CA PHE A 65 -15.44 20.96 6.46
C PHE A 65 -14.52 21.67 5.48
N VAL A 66 -13.23 21.34 5.57
CA VAL A 66 -12.23 21.84 4.64
C VAL A 66 -11.75 20.65 3.81
N THR A 67 -12.03 20.70 2.52
CA THR A 67 -11.65 19.68 1.54
C THR A 67 -10.73 20.30 0.48
N LEU A 68 -10.02 19.46 -0.26
CA LEU A 68 -9.19 19.89 -1.38
C LEU A 68 -9.77 19.28 -2.65
N GLY A 69 -10.20 20.14 -3.58
CA GLY A 69 -10.73 19.76 -4.88
C GLY A 69 -9.71 18.99 -5.74
N VAL A 70 -10.20 18.45 -6.86
CA VAL A 70 -9.42 17.60 -7.79
C VAL A 70 -8.23 18.37 -8.40
N ASN A 71 -8.31 19.70 -8.45
CA ASN A 71 -7.28 20.62 -8.92
C ASN A 71 -6.39 21.20 -7.80
N GLY A 72 -6.52 20.70 -6.56
CA GLY A 72 -5.78 21.21 -5.40
C GLY A 72 -6.31 22.52 -4.82
N GLN A 73 -7.46 23.03 -5.29
CA GLN A 73 -8.08 24.21 -4.70
C GLN A 73 -8.77 23.86 -3.38
N LEU A 74 -8.66 24.77 -2.42
CA LEU A 74 -9.34 24.67 -1.14
C LEU A 74 -10.86 24.81 -1.34
N GLN A 75 -11.61 23.82 -0.88
CA GLN A 75 -13.06 23.85 -0.81
C GLN A 75 -13.46 23.89 0.67
N VAL A 76 -14.30 24.87 1.01
CA VAL A 76 -14.67 25.15 2.40
C VAL A 76 -16.20 25.10 2.47
N GLU A 77 -16.72 24.08 3.14
CA GLU A 77 -18.15 23.93 3.38
C GLU A 77 -18.42 24.21 4.86
N ALA A 78 -19.04 25.35 5.14
CA ALA A 78 -19.38 25.79 6.50
C ALA A 78 -20.83 25.46 6.83
N GLY A 79 -21.16 25.39 8.13
CA GLY A 79 -22.56 25.24 8.60
C GLY A 79 -22.93 23.86 9.12
N PHE A 80 -21.94 22.98 9.35
CA PHE A 80 -22.19 21.63 9.89
C PHE A 80 -22.22 21.67 11.41
N VAL A 81 -23.36 21.32 12.00
CA VAL A 81 -23.53 21.19 13.45
C VAL A 81 -23.42 19.70 13.79
N ARG A 82 -22.73 19.36 14.88
CA ARG A 82 -22.69 17.98 15.35
C ARG A 82 -24.09 17.57 15.84
N PRO A 83 -24.53 16.31 15.64
CA PRO A 83 -25.84 15.87 16.11
C PRO A 83 -26.09 16.15 17.60
N GLU A 84 -25.04 16.09 18.43
CA GLU A 84 -25.11 16.42 19.86
C GLU A 84 -25.29 17.91 20.19
N ASP A 85 -24.94 18.82 19.27
CA ASP A 85 -24.98 20.27 19.44
C ASP A 85 -26.16 20.92 18.69
N GLU A 86 -27.00 20.11 18.04
CA GLU A 86 -28.19 20.58 17.33
C GLU A 86 -29.24 21.07 18.35
N PRO A 87 -29.67 22.35 18.29
CA PRO A 87 -30.67 22.85 19.23
C PRO A 87 -31.97 22.09 19.02
N GLN A 88 -32.40 21.34 20.04
CA GLN A 88 -33.70 20.68 20.03
C GLN A 88 -34.78 21.75 19.84
N ALA A 89 -35.54 21.64 18.75
CA ALA A 89 -36.73 22.45 18.58
C ALA A 89 -37.67 22.15 19.76
N GLU A 90 -37.99 23.16 20.57
CA GLU A 90 -39.02 23.04 21.59
C GLU A 90 -40.36 22.80 20.89
N THR A 91 -40.72 21.53 20.74
CA THR A 91 -42.11 21.14 20.51
C THR A 91 -42.81 21.19 21.85
N ASP A 92 -43.54 22.28 22.08
CA ASP A 92 -44.60 22.33 23.08
C ASP A 92 -45.61 21.20 22.81
N SER A 93 -45.61 20.18 23.67
CA SER A 93 -46.72 19.25 23.85
C SER A 93 -46.51 18.42 25.11
N ASP A 94 -47.16 18.84 26.18
CA ASP A 94 -47.40 18.12 27.43
C ASP A 94 -47.85 16.64 27.22
N GLY A 95 -47.49 15.75 28.16
CA GLY A 95 -48.22 14.50 28.38
C GLY A 95 -47.44 13.28 28.89
N GLU A 96 -47.10 13.29 30.18
CA GLU A 96 -47.20 12.16 31.14
C GLU A 96 -46.52 10.78 30.91
N ALA A 97 -45.48 10.56 31.74
CA ALA A 97 -45.38 9.58 32.84
C ALA A 97 -44.91 8.11 32.63
N ASP A 98 -44.23 7.67 33.70
CA ASP A 98 -43.69 6.35 34.09
C ASP A 98 -42.42 5.87 33.37
N GLY A 99 -41.27 5.59 34.02
CA GLY A 99 -40.93 5.42 35.43
C GLY A 99 -40.09 4.15 35.61
N ALA A 100 -38.81 4.27 35.98
CA ALA A 100 -38.06 3.36 36.87
C ALA A 100 -36.54 3.57 36.77
N ASP A 101 -35.95 4.10 37.84
CA ASP A 101 -34.56 3.88 38.26
C ASP A 101 -34.51 2.58 39.10
N PRO A 102 -33.36 1.88 39.28
CA PRO A 102 -32.31 2.40 40.15
C PRO A 102 -30.85 2.06 39.77
N ASP A 103 -29.99 3.07 39.90
CA ASP A 103 -28.79 3.12 40.76
C ASP A 103 -28.27 1.79 41.36
N THR A 104 -26.99 1.46 41.12
CA THR A 104 -26.06 1.04 42.19
C THR A 104 -24.60 1.33 41.83
N SER A 105 -24.01 2.18 42.66
CA SER A 105 -22.59 2.44 42.90
C SER A 105 -21.84 1.25 43.54
N ASN A 106 -20.51 1.21 43.31
CA ASN A 106 -19.41 0.77 44.20
C ASN A 106 -18.26 0.18 43.36
N GLN A 107 -16.97 0.29 43.68
CA GLN A 107 -16.12 1.11 44.54
C GLN A 107 -14.70 0.65 44.18
N ASP A 108 -13.71 1.52 44.43
CA ASP A 108 -12.29 1.32 44.15
C ASP A 108 -11.69 0.09 44.86
N ASP A 109 -10.71 -0.57 44.23
CA ASP A 109 -9.59 -1.17 44.95
C ASP A 109 -8.28 -0.96 44.18
N ASP A 110 -7.26 -0.68 44.98
CA ASP A 110 -5.99 -0.04 44.68
C ASP A 110 -4.86 -1.08 44.59
N GLY A 111 -3.85 -0.77 43.78
CA GLY A 111 -2.48 -1.23 44.00
C GLY A 111 -2.07 -2.65 43.58
N ALA A 112 -1.34 -2.75 42.47
CA ALA A 112 0.07 -3.20 42.52
C ALA A 112 0.73 -3.05 41.15
N ASP A 113 1.69 -2.12 41.11
CA ASP A 113 2.70 -1.96 40.07
C ASP A 113 3.52 -3.26 39.91
N ALA A 114 3.49 -3.84 38.71
CA ALA A 114 4.34 -4.97 38.33
C ALA A 114 5.02 -4.66 37.00
N VAL A 115 6.24 -4.10 37.10
CA VAL A 115 7.17 -3.93 35.98
C VAL A 115 7.49 -5.30 35.38
N VAL A 116 7.10 -5.49 34.12
CA VAL A 116 7.39 -6.70 33.34
C VAL A 116 8.71 -6.54 32.59
N VAL A 117 9.71 -7.35 32.96
CA VAL A 117 10.92 -7.57 32.15
C VAL A 117 11.16 -9.07 32.01
N ASN A 118 11.20 -9.56 30.77
CA ASN A 118 11.54 -10.95 30.38
C ASN A 118 10.67 -12.09 30.92
N GLY A 119 9.34 -11.92 30.92
CA GLY A 119 8.38 -12.99 30.62
C GLY A 119 8.42 -14.29 31.44
N ARG A 120 9.00 -14.32 32.64
CA ARG A 120 8.92 -15.48 33.55
C ARG A 120 8.36 -15.07 34.89
N SER A 121 7.08 -15.38 35.11
CA SER A 121 6.49 -15.43 36.44
C SER A 121 6.92 -16.74 37.13
N LEU A 122 7.58 -16.64 38.29
CA LEU A 122 7.88 -17.77 39.17
C LEU A 122 6.86 -17.80 40.30
N SER A 123 5.66 -18.26 40.00
CA SER A 123 4.68 -18.73 41.00
C SER A 123 4.21 -20.13 40.58
N GLN A 124 4.97 -21.15 40.99
CA GLN A 124 4.56 -22.54 40.85
C GLN A 124 3.42 -22.84 41.83
N THR A 125 2.22 -22.96 41.30
CA THR A 125 1.12 -23.72 41.89
C THR A 125 0.66 -24.71 40.82
N PRO A 126 0.39 -25.99 41.13
CA PRO A 126 -0.05 -26.92 40.10
C PRO A 126 -1.48 -26.56 39.68
N GLU A 127 -1.62 -25.83 38.58
CA GLU A 127 -2.91 -25.65 37.92
C GLU A 127 -3.35 -26.99 37.33
N ALA A 128 -4.54 -27.41 37.73
CA ALA A 128 -5.28 -28.44 37.04
C ALA A 128 -5.48 -27.99 35.58
N GLU A 129 -5.18 -28.88 34.62
CA GLU A 129 -5.44 -28.64 33.21
C GLU A 129 -6.93 -28.31 33.05
N GLU A 130 -7.27 -27.04 32.77
CA GLU A 130 -8.61 -26.68 32.32
C GLU A 130 -8.89 -27.42 30.99
N PRO A 131 -10.10 -27.94 30.78
CA PRO A 131 -10.44 -28.63 29.55
C PRO A 131 -10.21 -27.68 28.36
N GLU A 132 -9.25 -28.03 27.51
CA GLU A 132 -9.01 -27.30 26.27
C GLU A 132 -10.28 -27.40 25.41
N ASP A 133 -10.95 -26.26 25.21
CA ASP A 133 -12.09 -26.11 24.31
C ASP A 133 -11.73 -26.72 22.94
N GLU A 134 -12.55 -27.65 22.42
CA GLU A 134 -12.25 -28.48 21.23
C GLU A 134 -12.09 -27.69 19.91
N GLY A 135 -12.19 -26.36 19.97
CA GLY A 135 -11.98 -25.44 18.85
C GLY A 135 -10.53 -25.02 18.68
N ILE A 136 -10.09 -24.94 17.42
CA ILE A 136 -8.80 -24.34 17.05
C ILE A 136 -8.84 -22.84 17.36
N LYS A 137 -8.17 -22.43 18.45
CA LYS A 137 -8.02 -21.01 18.82
C LYS A 137 -7.22 -20.25 17.73
N PRO A 138 -7.51 -18.96 17.44
CA PRO A 138 -6.70 -18.16 16.52
C PRO A 138 -5.23 -18.08 16.96
N LEU A 139 -4.31 -17.90 16.02
CA LEU A 139 -2.89 -17.73 16.34
C LEU A 139 -2.68 -16.48 17.21
N PRO A 140 -1.75 -16.49 18.18
CA PRO A 140 -1.44 -15.30 18.97
C PRO A 140 -0.95 -14.15 18.09
N ASP A 141 -1.44 -12.93 18.34
CA ASP A 141 -1.09 -11.72 17.57
C ASP A 141 0.42 -11.49 17.42
N ARG A 142 1.18 -11.68 18.51
CA ARG A 142 2.65 -11.58 18.51
C ARG A 142 3.29 -12.60 17.57
N LEU A 143 2.71 -13.81 17.47
CA LEU A 143 3.21 -14.86 16.58
C LEU A 143 2.86 -14.53 15.11
N VAL A 144 1.66 -14.03 14.83
CA VAL A 144 1.27 -13.58 13.48
C VAL A 144 2.19 -12.47 13.00
N PHE A 145 2.49 -11.48 13.85
CA PHE A 145 3.47 -10.43 13.55
C PHE A 145 4.85 -11.00 13.23
N ASP A 146 5.38 -11.89 14.09
CA ASP A 146 6.72 -12.45 13.87
C ASP A 146 6.79 -13.30 12.59
N LEU A 147 5.76 -14.10 12.29
CA LEU A 147 5.69 -14.91 11.07
C LEU A 147 5.61 -14.01 9.82
N THR A 148 4.75 -12.99 9.83
CA THR A 148 4.57 -12.10 8.67
C THR A 148 5.76 -11.15 8.47
N ALA A 149 6.52 -10.84 9.51
CA ALA A 149 7.86 -10.22 9.41
C ALA A 149 8.86 -11.13 8.68
N GLN A 150 8.83 -12.44 8.93
CA GLN A 150 9.66 -13.40 8.20
C GLN A 150 9.27 -13.46 6.72
N LYS A 151 7.97 -13.58 6.42
CA LYS A 151 7.44 -13.53 5.04
C LYS A 151 7.89 -12.26 4.32
N THR A 152 7.77 -11.11 4.98
CA THR A 152 8.15 -9.81 4.42
C THR A 152 9.61 -9.80 3.98
N LEU A 153 10.54 -10.15 4.87
CA LEU A 153 11.97 -10.09 4.55
C LEU A 153 12.38 -11.09 3.47
N ALA A 154 11.80 -12.29 3.47
CA ALA A 154 12.06 -13.26 2.41
C ALA A 154 11.56 -12.73 1.04
N LEU A 155 10.39 -12.07 1.00
CA LEU A 155 9.90 -11.38 -0.19
C LEU A 155 10.77 -10.21 -0.62
N ARG A 156 11.36 -9.45 0.31
CA ARG A 156 12.35 -8.40 -0.02
C ARG A 156 13.54 -9.01 -0.76
N ASN A 157 14.07 -10.14 -0.29
CA ASN A 157 15.20 -10.78 -0.94
C ASN A 157 14.86 -11.28 -2.37
N ALA A 158 13.67 -11.85 -2.53
CA ALA A 158 13.17 -12.26 -3.84
C ALA A 158 13.00 -11.08 -4.80
N LEU A 159 12.33 -10.00 -4.37
CA LEU A 159 12.12 -8.81 -5.20
C LEU A 159 13.43 -8.12 -5.58
N ALA A 160 14.41 -8.10 -4.69
CA ALA A 160 15.73 -7.52 -4.97
C ALA A 160 16.49 -8.28 -6.09
N SER A 161 16.11 -9.53 -6.35
CA SER A 161 16.74 -10.39 -7.35
C SER A 161 16.01 -10.36 -8.70
N ASP A 162 14.84 -9.71 -8.78
CA ASP A 162 14.03 -9.57 -9.99
C ASP A 162 13.78 -8.08 -10.31
N VAL A 163 14.59 -7.55 -11.22
CA VAL A 163 14.60 -6.13 -11.58
C VAL A 163 13.30 -5.71 -12.24
N ASP A 164 12.77 -6.51 -13.17
CA ASP A 164 11.62 -6.12 -13.98
C ASP A 164 10.37 -6.06 -13.09
N ILE A 165 10.22 -7.02 -12.17
CA ILE A 165 9.14 -7.00 -11.19
C ILE A 165 9.33 -5.87 -10.16
N ALA A 166 10.56 -5.55 -9.75
CA ALA A 166 10.82 -4.38 -8.89
C ALA A 166 10.40 -3.07 -9.56
N PHE A 167 10.65 -2.90 -10.86
CA PHE A 167 10.18 -1.75 -11.62
C PHE A 167 8.66 -1.67 -11.65
N VAL A 168 7.99 -2.77 -11.98
CA VAL A 168 6.52 -2.84 -11.99
C VAL A 168 5.93 -2.53 -10.61
N ALA A 169 6.53 -3.06 -9.54
CA ALA A 169 6.05 -2.84 -8.18
C ALA A 169 6.13 -1.36 -7.76
N VAL A 170 7.24 -0.67 -8.07
CA VAL A 170 7.38 0.77 -7.82
C VAL A 170 6.45 1.58 -8.71
N LEU A 171 6.36 1.24 -10.00
CA LEU A 171 5.44 1.90 -10.92
C LEU A 171 3.99 1.78 -10.45
N HIS A 172 3.57 0.59 -10.00
CA HIS A 172 2.24 0.35 -9.43
C HIS A 172 1.95 1.27 -8.25
N ALA A 173 2.86 1.36 -7.29
CA ALA A 173 2.69 2.21 -6.13
C ALA A 173 2.70 3.72 -6.47
N LEU A 174 3.52 4.16 -7.45
CA LEU A 174 3.48 5.53 -7.96
C LEU A 174 2.17 5.83 -8.70
N VAL A 175 1.71 4.91 -9.55
CA VAL A 175 0.44 5.04 -10.28
C VAL A 175 -0.74 5.09 -9.31
N LEU A 176 -0.75 4.29 -8.25
CA LEU A 176 -1.75 4.37 -7.18
C LEU A 176 -1.77 5.76 -6.52
N GLN A 177 -0.60 6.31 -6.18
CA GLN A 177 -0.51 7.64 -5.57
C GLN A 177 -0.95 8.77 -6.51
N VAL A 178 -0.62 8.67 -7.81
CA VAL A 178 -0.92 9.72 -8.79
C VAL A 178 -2.37 9.69 -9.26
N PHE A 179 -2.94 8.49 -9.48
CA PHE A 179 -4.23 8.34 -10.16
C PHE A 179 -5.37 7.88 -9.23
N TYR A 180 -5.07 7.31 -8.06
CA TYR A 180 -6.07 6.69 -7.18
C TYR A 180 -6.01 7.30 -5.76
N ARG A 181 -6.69 8.43 -5.59
CA ARG A 181 -6.70 9.18 -4.31
C ARG A 181 -7.24 8.30 -3.18
N PHE A 182 -6.45 8.17 -2.11
CA PHE A 182 -6.69 7.32 -0.93
C PHE A 182 -6.59 5.79 -1.15
N ALA A 183 -6.11 5.31 -2.30
CA ALA A 183 -5.86 3.88 -2.49
C ALA A 183 -4.74 3.40 -1.55
N LYS A 184 -4.99 2.28 -0.88
CA LYS A 184 -4.06 1.65 0.08
C LYS A 184 -3.64 0.25 -0.38
N ASP A 185 -3.86 -0.05 -1.65
CA ASP A 185 -3.73 -1.37 -2.25
C ASP A 185 -2.30 -1.62 -2.74
N SER A 186 -1.32 -1.24 -1.92
CA SER A 186 0.10 -1.45 -2.17
C SER A 186 0.83 -1.94 -0.93
N CYS A 187 1.56 -3.06 -1.04
CA CYS A 187 2.57 -3.47 -0.07
C CYS A 187 3.86 -2.64 -0.11
N LEU A 188 4.04 -1.76 -1.11
CA LEU A 188 5.18 -0.82 -1.14
C LEU A 188 4.82 0.44 -0.39
N GLU A 189 5.60 0.74 0.64
CA GLU A 189 5.58 2.02 1.32
C GLU A 189 6.50 3.00 0.57
N ILE A 190 5.99 3.70 -0.46
CA ILE A 190 6.74 4.75 -1.15
C ILE A 190 6.73 6.05 -0.32
N THR A 191 7.52 5.98 0.73
CA THR A 191 8.24 6.99 1.49
C THR A 191 9.41 6.15 1.96
N LEU A 192 10.67 6.42 1.56
CA LEU A 192 11.74 5.45 1.81
C LEU A 192 11.95 5.25 3.33
N VAL A 193 11.24 4.27 3.88
CA VAL A 193 11.22 3.86 5.28
C VAL A 193 11.53 2.37 5.24
N SER A 194 12.81 2.06 5.45
CA SER A 194 13.23 0.67 5.65
C SER A 194 13.04 0.33 7.13
N ASN A 195 11.93 -0.31 7.47
CA ASN A 195 11.73 -0.79 8.83
C ASN A 195 12.74 -1.90 9.15
N SER A 196 13.43 -1.76 10.28
CA SER A 196 14.26 -2.79 10.87
C SER A 196 13.43 -3.67 11.79
N PHE A 197 13.49 -5.00 11.58
CA PHE A 197 12.74 -5.98 12.37
C PHE A 197 13.57 -6.63 13.48
N GLY A 198 14.59 -5.93 14.00
CA GLY A 198 15.48 -6.44 15.05
C GLY A 198 14.81 -6.88 16.36
N GLN A 199 13.52 -6.56 16.53
CA GLN A 199 12.70 -6.97 17.67
C GLN A 199 12.18 -8.42 17.57
N VAL A 200 12.32 -9.06 16.41
CA VAL A 200 11.93 -10.47 16.19
C VAL A 200 13.13 -11.38 16.46
N GLN A 201 12.98 -12.31 17.40
CA GLN A 201 14.07 -13.20 17.80
C GLN A 201 14.50 -14.14 16.66
N GLY A 202 15.81 -14.27 16.46
CA GLY A 202 16.41 -15.19 15.47
C GLY A 202 16.38 -14.70 14.01
N LEU A 203 15.71 -13.58 13.73
CA LEU A 203 15.50 -13.09 12.37
C LEU A 203 16.80 -12.66 11.67
N ALA A 204 17.69 -11.99 12.40
CA ALA A 204 19.00 -11.55 11.90
C ALA A 204 19.92 -12.72 11.49
N GLU A 205 19.66 -13.92 12.02
CA GLU A 205 20.48 -15.10 11.73
C GLU A 205 20.05 -15.86 10.48
N THR A 206 18.90 -15.50 9.91
CA THR A 206 18.36 -16.13 8.70
C THR A 206 19.24 -15.83 7.49
N GLN A 207 19.28 -16.75 6.53
CA GLN A 207 20.09 -16.60 5.31
C GLN A 207 19.69 -15.35 4.51
N TRP A 208 18.40 -15.09 4.37
CA TRP A 208 17.86 -13.94 3.65
C TRP A 208 18.16 -12.61 4.36
N ALA A 209 18.18 -12.55 5.70
CA ALA A 209 18.64 -11.35 6.40
C ALA A 209 20.14 -11.07 6.15
N LYS A 210 20.96 -12.12 6.10
CA LYS A 210 22.40 -12.03 5.78
C LYS A 210 22.62 -11.59 4.34
N GLU A 211 21.93 -12.18 3.38
CA GLU A 211 22.01 -11.80 1.96
C GLU A 211 21.58 -10.35 1.71
N ILE A 212 20.52 -9.87 2.38
CA ILE A 212 20.10 -8.46 2.30
C ILE A 212 21.19 -7.54 2.87
N ALA A 213 21.77 -7.90 4.02
CA ALA A 213 22.85 -7.12 4.64
C ALA A 213 24.11 -7.10 3.77
N GLU A 214 24.52 -8.25 3.24
CA GLU A 214 25.67 -8.39 2.34
C GLU A 214 25.46 -7.58 1.05
N ARG A 215 24.26 -7.62 0.44
CA ARG A 215 23.91 -6.81 -0.73
C ARG A 215 23.94 -5.32 -0.41
N HIS A 216 23.45 -4.92 0.76
CA HIS A 216 23.48 -3.53 1.20
C HIS A 216 24.91 -3.04 1.46
N GLU A 217 25.74 -3.81 2.17
CA GLU A 217 27.15 -3.49 2.41
C GLU A 217 27.98 -3.49 1.12
N ALA A 218 27.64 -4.34 0.15
CA ALA A 218 28.28 -4.32 -1.16
C ALA A 218 28.04 -2.99 -1.87
N TRP A 219 26.79 -2.52 -1.90
CA TRP A 219 26.47 -1.20 -2.43
C TRP A 219 27.08 -0.07 -1.61
N ASP A 220 27.03 -0.13 -0.27
CA ASP A 220 27.58 0.89 0.62
C ASP A 220 29.08 1.12 0.38
N ARG A 221 29.84 0.05 0.09
CA ARG A 221 31.28 0.15 -0.25
C ARG A 221 31.55 0.85 -1.58
N GLU A 222 30.61 0.80 -2.52
CA GLU A 222 30.76 1.37 -3.87
C GLU A 222 30.14 2.77 -4.00
N LEU A 223 29.20 3.10 -3.11
CA LEU A 223 28.49 4.38 -3.15
C LEU A 223 29.43 5.53 -2.75
N PRO A 224 29.42 6.64 -3.52
CA PRO A 224 30.22 7.81 -3.19
C PRO A 224 29.55 8.68 -2.12
N ASP A 225 30.24 9.75 -1.72
CA ASP A 225 29.62 10.85 -0.95
C ASP A 225 28.36 11.39 -1.67
N SER A 226 27.40 11.88 -0.88
CA SER A 226 26.07 12.26 -1.37
C SER A 226 26.07 13.35 -2.44
N ASP A 227 27.06 14.24 -2.45
CA ASP A 227 27.22 15.31 -3.45
C ASP A 227 27.65 14.80 -4.83
N LYS A 228 28.18 13.57 -4.91
CA LYS A 228 28.65 12.92 -6.15
C LYS A 228 27.73 11.78 -6.61
N LEU A 229 26.70 11.45 -5.83
CA LEU A 229 25.81 10.32 -6.08
C LEU A 229 25.13 10.40 -7.44
N TRP A 230 24.69 11.59 -7.86
CA TRP A 230 24.00 11.77 -9.14
C TRP A 230 24.85 11.36 -10.33
N ASP A 231 26.10 11.85 -10.39
CA ASP A 231 27.02 11.53 -11.49
C ASP A 231 27.44 10.05 -11.45
N PHE A 232 27.59 9.47 -10.26
CA PHE A 232 27.82 8.04 -10.09
C PHE A 232 26.67 7.20 -10.66
N LEU A 233 25.42 7.53 -10.33
CA LEU A 233 24.25 6.83 -10.87
C LEU A 233 24.15 6.95 -12.40
N LEU A 234 24.52 8.11 -12.97
CA LEU A 234 24.60 8.27 -14.42
C LEU A 234 25.73 7.41 -15.04
N GLY A 235 26.84 7.25 -14.33
CA GLY A 235 28.00 6.47 -14.74
C GLY A 235 27.86 4.95 -14.61
N LEU A 236 26.95 4.45 -13.76
CA LEU A 236 26.64 3.04 -13.66
C LEU A 236 26.11 2.48 -14.99
N ASP A 237 26.51 1.25 -15.33
CA ASP A 237 25.90 0.53 -16.43
C ASP A 237 24.42 0.22 -16.14
N GLU A 238 23.68 -0.15 -17.18
CA GLU A 238 22.24 -0.37 -17.07
C GLU A 238 21.89 -1.50 -16.09
N ALA A 239 22.66 -2.60 -16.07
CA ALA A 239 22.40 -3.72 -15.17
C ALA A 239 22.65 -3.33 -13.72
N SER A 240 23.74 -2.62 -13.43
CA SER A 240 24.06 -2.13 -12.08
C SER A 240 23.03 -1.13 -11.56
N ARG A 241 22.59 -0.16 -12.39
CA ARG A 241 21.51 0.77 -12.01
C ARG A 241 20.22 0.03 -11.67
N LYS A 242 19.85 -0.93 -12.51
CA LYS A 242 18.65 -1.75 -12.34
C LYS A 242 18.70 -2.59 -11.07
N ALA A 243 19.85 -3.22 -10.79
CA ALA A 243 20.06 -3.98 -9.56
C ALA A 243 19.99 -3.09 -8.31
N LEU A 244 20.59 -1.90 -8.34
CA LEU A 244 20.51 -0.93 -7.24
C LEU A 244 19.07 -0.45 -7.04
N PHE A 245 18.36 -0.15 -8.12
CA PHE A 245 16.94 0.20 -8.08
C PHE A 245 16.10 -0.93 -7.44
N ALA A 246 16.30 -2.18 -7.87
CA ALA A 246 15.59 -3.34 -7.32
C ALA A 246 15.87 -3.54 -5.82
N HIS A 247 17.13 -3.36 -5.40
CA HIS A 247 17.50 -3.37 -3.98
C HIS A 247 16.75 -2.28 -3.20
N CYS A 248 16.76 -1.03 -3.66
CA CYS A 248 16.03 0.06 -3.03
C CYS A 248 14.51 -0.18 -2.96
N ALA A 249 13.91 -0.65 -4.06
CA ALA A 249 12.50 -1.00 -4.14
C ALA A 249 12.15 -2.10 -3.13
N SER A 250 12.98 -3.14 -3.05
CA SER A 250 12.75 -4.26 -2.14
C SER A 250 12.65 -3.85 -0.68
N LEU A 251 13.45 -2.88 -0.22
CA LEU A 251 13.44 -2.40 1.15
C LEU A 251 12.13 -1.71 1.55
N SER A 252 11.29 -1.33 0.57
CA SER A 252 9.98 -0.71 0.81
C SER A 252 8.83 -1.71 0.96
N LEU A 253 9.03 -3.00 0.64
CA LEU A 253 7.99 -4.03 0.74
C LEU A 253 7.68 -4.34 2.21
N ASN A 254 6.42 -4.23 2.62
CA ASN A 254 5.95 -4.56 3.96
C ASN A 254 4.68 -5.43 3.92
N ALA A 255 4.83 -6.73 4.16
CA ALA A 255 3.74 -7.71 4.24
C ALA A 255 3.43 -8.12 5.70
N VAL A 256 3.83 -7.32 6.68
CA VAL A 256 3.60 -7.60 8.10
C VAL A 256 2.16 -7.31 8.48
N VAL A 257 1.55 -8.28 9.18
CA VAL A 257 0.21 -8.16 9.77
C VAL A 257 0.35 -7.57 11.16
N GLU A 258 -0.10 -6.34 11.32
CA GLU A 258 -0.13 -5.63 12.60
C GLU A 258 -1.54 -5.68 13.21
N PRO A 259 -1.68 -5.99 14.51
CA PRO A 259 -3.00 -6.10 15.16
C PRO A 259 -3.84 -4.81 15.06
N TRP A 260 -3.18 -3.65 15.08
CA TRP A 260 -3.78 -2.31 15.05
C TRP A 260 -3.87 -1.71 13.63
N ASN A 261 -3.31 -2.36 12.61
CA ASN A 261 -3.21 -1.80 11.25
C ASN A 261 -3.27 -2.91 10.20
N ARG A 262 -4.48 -3.40 9.93
CA ARG A 262 -4.70 -4.65 9.16
C ARG A 262 -4.45 -4.57 7.65
N ARG A 263 -4.37 -3.37 7.05
CA ARG A 263 -4.03 -3.10 5.62
C ARG A 263 -4.35 -4.24 4.63
N PRO A 264 -5.61 -4.69 4.50
CA PRO A 264 -5.93 -5.92 3.77
C PRO A 264 -5.56 -5.85 2.27
N GLY A 265 -5.77 -4.69 1.61
CA GLY A 265 -5.37 -4.50 0.22
C GLY A 265 -3.85 -4.58 0.00
N ALA A 266 -3.06 -4.07 0.95
CA ALA A 266 -1.61 -4.20 0.89
C ALA A 266 -1.15 -5.66 1.05
N LEU A 267 -1.78 -6.42 1.94
CA LEU A 267 -1.46 -7.84 2.14
C LEU A 267 -1.84 -8.68 0.91
N ALA A 268 -3.00 -8.40 0.30
CA ALA A 268 -3.39 -9.03 -0.95
C ALA A 268 -2.40 -8.70 -2.09
N HIS A 269 -1.95 -7.45 -2.20
CA HIS A 269 -0.91 -7.08 -3.17
C HIS A 269 0.41 -7.83 -2.91
N ALA A 270 0.78 -8.06 -1.65
CA ALA A 270 1.98 -8.83 -1.31
C ALA A 270 1.88 -10.30 -1.79
N ASP A 271 0.70 -10.90 -1.76
CA ASP A 271 0.48 -12.26 -2.28
C ASP A 271 0.54 -12.33 -3.80
N VAL A 272 -0.03 -11.34 -4.50
CA VAL A 272 0.10 -11.21 -5.96
C VAL A 272 1.58 -11.05 -6.35
N LEU A 273 2.32 -10.20 -5.64
CA LEU A 273 3.74 -9.97 -5.87
C LEU A 273 4.56 -11.24 -5.61
N ALA A 274 4.27 -11.97 -4.53
CA ALA A 274 4.90 -13.25 -4.23
C ALA A 274 4.66 -14.29 -5.34
N GLY A 275 3.42 -14.41 -5.81
CA GLY A 275 3.08 -15.30 -6.93
C GLY A 275 3.78 -14.92 -8.22
N THR A 276 3.91 -13.62 -8.50
CA THR A 276 4.61 -13.10 -9.69
C THR A 276 6.12 -13.42 -9.65
N LEU A 277 6.74 -13.32 -8.47
CA LEU A 277 8.15 -13.67 -8.26
C LEU A 277 8.41 -15.18 -8.24
N GLY A 278 7.36 -16.02 -8.30
CA GLY A 278 7.49 -17.46 -8.05
C GLY A 278 8.02 -17.76 -6.64
N PHE A 279 7.79 -16.85 -5.69
CA PHE A 279 8.35 -16.95 -4.34
C PHE A 279 7.65 -18.03 -3.53
N ASP A 280 8.41 -18.97 -2.98
CA ASP A 280 7.94 -19.95 -2.01
C ASP A 280 8.76 -19.87 -0.72
N LEU A 281 8.08 -19.76 0.42
CA LEU A 281 8.74 -19.57 1.71
C LEU A 281 9.43 -20.85 2.22
N VAL A 282 8.96 -22.03 1.82
CA VAL A 282 9.61 -23.31 2.15
C VAL A 282 10.90 -23.45 1.35
N GLU A 283 10.88 -23.15 0.05
CA GLU A 283 12.07 -23.12 -0.81
C GLU A 283 13.08 -22.08 -0.32
N ALA A 284 12.61 -20.95 0.23
CA ALA A 284 13.43 -19.95 0.91
C ALA A 284 14.01 -20.43 2.27
N GLY A 285 13.76 -21.69 2.66
CA GLY A 285 14.37 -22.37 3.80
C GLY A 285 13.57 -22.31 5.10
N TRP A 286 12.32 -21.86 5.07
CA TRP A 286 11.48 -21.85 6.26
C TRP A 286 10.97 -23.26 6.59
N SER A 287 11.02 -23.62 7.88
CA SER A 287 10.38 -24.83 8.40
C SER A 287 9.89 -24.61 9.83
N PRO A 288 8.82 -25.31 10.26
CA PRO A 288 8.29 -25.16 11.62
C PRO A 288 9.23 -25.84 12.63
N THR A 289 9.71 -25.06 13.59
CA THR A 289 10.55 -25.53 14.70
C THR A 289 9.90 -25.24 16.03
N VAL A 290 10.45 -25.81 17.11
CA VAL A 290 10.01 -25.53 18.48
C VAL A 290 10.12 -24.04 18.79
N ASP A 291 11.22 -23.40 18.39
CA ASP A 291 11.50 -22.02 18.76
C ASP A 291 10.68 -21.01 17.95
N ASN A 292 10.45 -21.27 16.65
CA ASN A 292 9.78 -20.30 15.78
C ASN A 292 8.24 -20.40 15.77
N TYR A 293 7.66 -21.59 16.00
CA TYR A 293 6.22 -21.82 15.87
C TYR A 293 5.67 -22.82 16.89
N LEU A 294 6.18 -24.06 16.91
CA LEU A 294 5.56 -25.19 17.60
C LEU A 294 5.55 -25.04 19.14
N GLY A 295 6.55 -24.39 19.72
CA GLY A 295 6.58 -24.07 21.15
C GLY A 295 5.65 -22.91 21.54
N ARG A 296 5.20 -22.11 20.58
CA ARG A 296 4.45 -20.86 20.78
C ARG A 296 2.94 -21.02 20.61
N VAL A 297 2.48 -22.14 20.07
CA VAL A 297 1.05 -22.44 19.83
C VAL A 297 0.50 -23.44 20.87
N THR A 298 -0.82 -23.69 20.83
CA THR A 298 -1.50 -24.67 21.70
C THR A 298 -1.27 -26.11 21.23
N LYS A 299 -1.51 -27.11 22.09
CA LYS A 299 -1.42 -28.54 21.71
C LYS A 299 -2.32 -28.86 20.51
N ALA A 300 -3.57 -28.37 20.53
CA ALA A 300 -4.51 -28.51 19.43
C ALA A 300 -3.96 -27.97 18.09
N ARG A 301 -3.28 -26.82 18.10
CA ARG A 301 -2.63 -26.24 16.91
C ARG A 301 -1.44 -27.06 16.42
N ILE A 302 -0.68 -27.69 17.32
CA ILE A 302 0.41 -28.61 16.94
C ILE A 302 -0.16 -29.85 16.24
N VAL A 303 -1.20 -30.46 16.82
CA VAL A 303 -1.89 -31.63 16.23
C VAL A 303 -2.49 -31.28 14.86
N GLN A 304 -3.13 -30.11 14.73
CA GLN A 304 -3.64 -29.62 13.45
C GLN A 304 -2.53 -29.46 12.40
N ALA A 305 -1.40 -28.84 12.76
CA ALA A 305 -0.28 -28.65 11.84
C ALA A 305 0.25 -30.00 11.32
N VAL A 306 0.44 -30.99 12.21
CA VAL A 306 0.87 -32.35 11.83
C VAL A 306 -0.19 -33.05 10.99
N ARG A 307 -1.48 -32.92 11.32
CA ARG A 307 -2.58 -33.46 10.51
C ARG A 307 -2.57 -32.90 9.09
N GLU A 308 -2.38 -31.59 8.93
CA GLU A 308 -2.33 -30.94 7.62
C GLU A 308 -1.08 -31.32 6.81
N GLY A 309 0.10 -31.38 7.44
CA GLY A 309 1.36 -31.67 6.73
C GLY A 309 1.70 -33.15 6.54
N ARG A 310 1.13 -34.04 7.37
CA ARG A 310 1.52 -35.46 7.48
C ARG A 310 0.35 -36.44 7.66
N GLY A 311 -0.89 -35.96 7.68
CA GLY A 311 -2.09 -36.78 7.77
C GLY A 311 -2.50 -37.18 9.19
N GLU A 312 -3.69 -37.77 9.30
CA GLU A 312 -4.34 -38.09 10.59
C GLU A 312 -3.54 -39.10 11.44
N ASP A 313 -2.99 -40.14 10.81
CA ASP A 313 -2.24 -41.18 11.52
C ASP A 313 -1.04 -40.58 12.27
N SER A 314 -0.35 -39.61 11.66
CA SER A 314 0.77 -38.90 12.28
C SER A 314 0.33 -38.00 13.43
N ALA A 315 -0.88 -37.42 13.34
CA ALA A 315 -1.45 -36.56 14.37
C ALA A 315 -1.81 -37.36 15.64
N GLN A 316 -2.37 -38.56 15.47
CA GLN A 316 -2.69 -39.48 16.59
C GLN A 316 -1.43 -39.98 17.33
N LEU A 317 -0.27 -39.98 16.69
CA LEU A 317 0.99 -40.34 17.37
C LEU A 317 1.41 -39.32 18.43
N ILE A 318 0.97 -38.07 18.32
CA ILE A 318 1.45 -36.98 19.18
C ILE A 318 0.37 -36.39 20.10
N ASP A 319 -0.91 -36.68 19.88
CA ASP A 319 -2.06 -36.04 20.55
C ASP A 319 -2.04 -36.17 22.09
N HIS A 320 -1.54 -37.28 22.60
CA HIS A 320 -1.44 -37.63 24.01
C HIS A 320 -0.13 -37.16 24.67
N MET A 321 0.78 -36.56 23.90
CA MET A 321 2.07 -36.10 24.41
C MET A 321 1.94 -34.81 25.23
N LYS A 322 2.84 -34.63 26.19
CA LYS A 322 3.00 -33.33 26.88
C LYS A 322 3.56 -32.29 25.90
N LYS A 323 3.17 -31.02 26.07
CA LYS A 323 3.44 -29.93 25.12
C LYS A 323 4.89 -29.86 24.62
N ASP A 324 5.87 -29.90 25.52
CA ASP A 324 7.28 -29.78 25.13
C ASP A 324 7.77 -30.96 24.28
N LEU A 325 7.30 -32.17 24.57
CA LEU A 325 7.62 -33.37 23.78
C LEU A 325 6.85 -33.38 22.47
N MET A 326 5.58 -33.00 22.50
CA MET A 326 4.71 -32.85 21.33
C MET A 326 5.32 -31.88 20.32
N ALA A 327 5.81 -30.72 20.77
CA ALA A 327 6.43 -29.72 19.89
C ALA A 327 7.71 -30.24 19.22
N ARG A 328 8.54 -31.01 19.93
CA ARG A 328 9.76 -31.61 19.37
C ARG A 328 9.47 -32.71 18.36
N GLU A 329 8.53 -33.60 18.68
CA GLU A 329 8.15 -34.68 17.76
C GLU A 329 7.41 -34.13 16.54
N ALA A 330 6.57 -33.11 16.72
CA ALA A 330 5.93 -32.40 15.61
C ALA A 330 6.95 -31.74 14.69
N ALA A 331 8.03 -31.15 15.21
CA ALA A 331 9.10 -30.58 14.38
C ALA A 331 9.76 -31.66 13.51
N ARG A 332 10.05 -32.83 14.10
CA ARG A 332 10.60 -33.99 13.39
C ARG A 332 9.65 -34.53 12.33
N LEU A 333 8.35 -34.60 12.64
CA LEU A 333 7.34 -35.05 11.70
C LEU A 333 7.16 -34.05 10.55
N LEU A 334 7.14 -32.76 10.84
CA LEU A 334 6.89 -31.71 9.85
C LEU A 334 8.10 -31.37 8.98
N GLU A 335 9.29 -31.85 9.32
CA GLU A 335 10.49 -31.68 8.52
C GLU A 335 10.26 -32.20 7.09
N GLY A 336 10.46 -31.34 6.08
CA GLY A 336 10.25 -31.63 4.67
C GLY A 336 8.77 -31.76 4.25
N SER A 337 7.81 -31.13 4.94
CA SER A 337 6.37 -31.25 4.57
C SER A 337 5.88 -30.28 3.53
N ASN A 338 6.66 -29.25 3.25
CA ASN A 338 6.19 -28.01 2.62
C ASN A 338 4.99 -27.39 3.35
N TRP A 339 4.78 -27.74 4.64
CA TRP A 339 3.69 -27.21 5.44
C TRP A 339 4.10 -25.83 5.96
N LEU A 340 3.20 -24.87 5.76
CA LEU A 340 3.31 -23.51 6.28
C LEU A 340 2.10 -23.18 7.17
N PRO A 341 2.28 -22.41 8.26
CA PRO A 341 1.17 -21.87 9.04
C PRO A 341 0.39 -20.83 8.22
N GLU A 342 -0.87 -20.63 8.57
CA GLU A 342 -1.82 -19.82 7.79
C GLU A 342 -1.27 -18.45 7.35
N PRO A 343 -0.61 -17.62 8.21
CA PRO A 343 -0.11 -16.30 7.80
C PRO A 343 1.04 -16.33 6.78
N LEU A 344 1.69 -17.49 6.61
CA LEU A 344 2.81 -17.67 5.69
C LEU A 344 2.37 -18.25 4.34
N ARG A 345 1.13 -18.73 4.23
CA ARG A 345 0.60 -19.24 2.97
C ARG A 345 0.42 -18.06 1.99
N LEU A 346 0.55 -18.36 0.71
CA LEU A 346 0.08 -17.48 -0.34
C LEU A 346 -1.37 -17.87 -0.63
N ASP A 347 -2.28 -16.89 -0.67
CA ASP A 347 -3.64 -17.13 -1.13
C ASP A 347 -3.61 -17.36 -2.65
N ALA A 348 -3.21 -18.56 -3.06
CA ALA A 348 -2.99 -18.96 -4.45
C ALA A 348 -4.30 -19.13 -5.27
N ALA A 349 -5.42 -18.57 -4.81
CA ALA A 349 -6.73 -18.79 -5.43
C ALA A 349 -6.98 -17.96 -6.71
N GLU A 350 -6.18 -16.93 -7.00
CA GLU A 350 -6.34 -16.11 -8.22
C GLU A 350 -5.00 -15.67 -8.84
N ALA A 351 -3.99 -16.56 -8.85
CA ALA A 351 -2.80 -16.32 -9.67
C ALA A 351 -3.20 -16.39 -11.17
N VAL A 352 -3.16 -15.23 -11.82
CA VAL A 352 -3.38 -14.98 -13.25
C VAL A 352 -2.64 -16.03 -14.10
N PRO A 353 -3.24 -16.61 -15.16
CA PRO A 353 -2.52 -17.53 -16.03
C PRO A 353 -1.30 -16.80 -16.61
N ALA A 354 -0.14 -17.46 -16.47
CA ALA A 354 1.13 -17.00 -17.00
C ALA A 354 0.96 -16.46 -18.43
N LEU A 355 1.48 -15.27 -18.68
CA LEU A 355 1.61 -14.75 -20.03
C LEU A 355 2.58 -15.68 -20.78
N ASP A 356 2.04 -16.51 -21.66
CA ASP A 356 2.82 -17.28 -22.62
C ASP A 356 3.76 -16.34 -23.37
N GLU A 357 5.07 -16.54 -23.22
CA GLU A 357 6.06 -15.95 -24.11
C GLU A 357 5.84 -16.47 -25.54
N PRO A 358 5.86 -15.63 -26.59
CA PRO A 358 5.77 -16.13 -27.94
C PRO A 358 7.06 -16.89 -28.27
N ALA A 359 6.90 -18.18 -28.53
CA ALA A 359 7.94 -19.04 -29.08
C ALA A 359 8.57 -18.39 -30.32
N THR A 360 9.87 -18.10 -30.24
CA THR A 360 10.70 -17.81 -31.40
C THR A 360 10.87 -19.10 -32.19
N ASP A 361 9.99 -19.34 -33.17
CA ASP A 361 10.22 -20.33 -34.21
C ASP A 361 11.36 -19.83 -35.11
N ASP A 362 12.50 -20.50 -35.00
CA ASP A 362 13.63 -20.40 -35.93
C ASP A 362 13.26 -21.13 -37.22
N VAL A 363 12.95 -20.37 -38.28
CA VAL A 363 12.94 -20.87 -39.65
C VAL A 363 13.79 -19.95 -40.51
N THR A 364 15.03 -20.37 -40.70
CA THR A 364 15.87 -19.95 -41.82
C THR A 364 15.65 -20.90 -43.00
N ASP A 365 15.08 -20.38 -44.10
CA ASP A 365 15.79 -20.16 -45.37
C ASP A 365 14.94 -20.39 -46.64
N GLU A 366 15.22 -19.53 -47.64
CA GLU A 366 14.99 -19.64 -49.08
C GLU A 366 13.58 -19.49 -49.68
N THR A 367 13.24 -18.29 -50.19
CA THR A 367 13.42 -17.90 -51.61
C THR A 367 12.60 -16.66 -52.02
N ALA A 368 13.19 -15.89 -52.93
CA ALA A 368 12.80 -14.59 -53.49
C ALA A 368 11.35 -14.42 -54.00
N SER A 369 10.78 -13.20 -53.87
CA SER A 369 10.31 -12.40 -55.02
C SER A 369 9.89 -10.97 -54.63
N GLU A 370 10.18 -10.07 -55.56
CA GLU A 370 9.95 -8.63 -55.72
C GLU A 370 8.68 -7.98 -55.12
N GLY A 371 8.88 -6.78 -54.55
CA GLY A 371 8.11 -5.57 -54.87
C GLY A 371 6.82 -5.29 -54.07
N ASP A 372 6.88 -4.36 -53.12
CA ASP A 372 6.09 -3.12 -53.18
C ASP A 372 6.63 -2.07 -52.20
N ALA A 373 6.64 -0.82 -52.63
CA ALA A 373 7.13 0.32 -51.89
C ALA A 373 6.02 0.86 -50.98
N ALA A 374 6.23 0.81 -49.66
CA ALA A 374 5.47 1.62 -48.72
C ALA A 374 6.32 2.81 -48.28
N GLU A 375 5.94 3.98 -48.79
CA GLU A 375 6.54 5.29 -48.54
C GLU A 375 6.61 5.61 -47.03
N LEU A 376 7.81 6.00 -46.57
CA LEU A 376 7.99 6.64 -45.27
C LEU A 376 7.63 8.14 -45.38
N PRO A 377 6.96 8.73 -44.37
CA PRO A 377 6.44 10.10 -44.43
C PRO A 377 7.53 11.18 -44.57
N ALA A 378 7.20 12.20 -45.37
CA ALA A 378 8.08 13.22 -45.96
C ALA A 378 8.72 14.26 -45.00
N TYR A 379 8.93 13.96 -43.72
CA TYR A 379 9.53 14.92 -42.77
C TYR A 379 11.02 14.68 -42.49
N LEU A 380 11.67 13.68 -43.10
CA LEU A 380 13.08 13.34 -42.87
C LEU A 380 13.97 13.30 -44.12
N ALA A 381 13.47 13.74 -45.28
CA ALA A 381 14.26 13.81 -46.50
C ALA A 381 14.35 15.26 -47.00
N ASP A 382 15.27 16.04 -46.46
CA ASP A 382 16.16 16.89 -47.25
C ASP A 382 17.09 17.72 -46.34
N GLY A 383 18.38 17.70 -46.67
CA GLY A 383 19.37 18.56 -46.03
C GLY A 383 20.83 18.14 -46.11
N ASP A 384 21.28 17.47 -47.19
CA ASP A 384 22.70 17.49 -47.55
C ASP A 384 22.97 18.65 -48.50
N VAL A 385 23.91 19.52 -48.13
CA VAL A 385 24.76 20.26 -49.07
C VAL A 385 26.10 20.57 -48.42
N GLY A 386 27.10 19.74 -48.73
CA GLY A 386 28.21 20.22 -49.54
C GLY A 386 29.52 20.62 -48.84
N ALA A 387 30.46 19.66 -48.82
CA ALA A 387 31.85 19.75 -49.29
C ALA A 387 32.78 20.95 -48.95
N SER A 388 33.87 20.60 -48.25
CA SER A 388 35.30 20.80 -48.63
C SER A 388 35.94 22.20 -48.61
N SER A 389 36.89 22.38 -47.69
CA SER A 389 38.21 23.05 -47.83
C SER A 389 38.90 23.03 -46.45
N ASP A 390 40.20 22.99 -46.21
CA ASP A 390 41.46 22.70 -46.91
C ASP A 390 42.54 22.80 -45.81
N GLU A 391 43.72 22.20 -46.03
CA GLU A 391 45.02 22.42 -45.37
C GLU A 391 45.13 22.57 -43.82
N ALA A 392 45.91 21.67 -43.19
CA ALA A 392 47.37 21.90 -43.01
C ALA A 392 48.02 20.82 -42.13
N ALA A 393 49.15 20.31 -42.62
CA ALA A 393 50.04 19.37 -41.97
C ALA A 393 50.68 19.93 -40.69
N THR A 394 51.06 19.05 -39.76
CA THR A 394 52.44 18.95 -39.26
C THR A 394 52.67 17.60 -38.57
N THR A 395 53.61 16.85 -39.13
CA THR A 395 54.29 15.66 -38.59
C THR A 395 55.15 15.99 -37.36
N VAL A 396 55.12 15.19 -36.28
CA VAL A 396 56.33 14.82 -35.52
C VAL A 396 56.18 13.40 -34.93
N VAL A 397 57.26 12.65 -35.15
CA VAL A 397 57.62 11.28 -34.76
C VAL A 397 57.82 11.11 -33.25
N GLY A 398 57.57 9.90 -32.73
CA GLY A 398 58.10 9.48 -31.42
C GLY A 398 57.68 8.06 -31.03
N GLU A 399 58.51 7.08 -31.40
CA GLU A 399 58.49 5.69 -30.94
C GLU A 399 58.86 5.54 -29.44
N ASP A 400 58.52 4.36 -28.92
CA ASP A 400 59.00 3.68 -27.69
C ASP A 400 58.57 4.29 -26.33
N SER A 401 58.00 3.54 -25.40
CA SER A 401 58.56 2.29 -24.87
C SER A 401 57.59 1.54 -23.96
N ASP A 402 57.85 0.25 -23.94
CA ASP A 402 57.39 -0.84 -23.09
C ASP A 402 57.56 -0.62 -21.57
N HIS A 403 56.88 -1.50 -20.81
CA HIS A 403 57.06 -1.85 -19.38
C HIS A 403 56.39 -1.03 -18.27
N LEU A 404 55.52 -1.74 -17.50
CA LEU A 404 55.47 -1.91 -16.02
C LEU A 404 54.12 -2.61 -15.74
N GLN A 405 53.99 -3.89 -15.34
CA GLN A 405 54.55 -4.67 -14.23
C GLN A 405 54.22 -4.14 -12.83
N ALA A 406 53.70 -5.07 -12.01
CA ALA A 406 53.59 -5.10 -10.55
C ALA A 406 52.40 -4.32 -9.95
N ALA A 407 51.46 -5.01 -9.27
CA ALA A 407 51.53 -5.58 -7.91
C ALA A 407 50.56 -4.74 -7.04
N GLU A 408 49.89 -5.24 -6.01
CA GLU A 408 50.01 -6.45 -5.20
C GLU A 408 48.64 -6.69 -4.55
#